data_AF-A0A7X7FAS6-F1
#
_entry.id   AF-A0A7X7FAS6-F1
#
_cell.length_a   1.000
_cell.length_b   1.000
_cell.length_c   1.000
_cell.angle_alpha   90.00
_cell.angle_beta   90.00
_cell.angle_gamma   90.00
#
_symmetry.space_group_name_H-M   'P 1'
#
loop_
_entity.id
_entity.type
_entity.pdbx_description
1 polymer ?
#
loop_
_entity_poly.entity_id
_entity_poly.type
_entity_poly.pdbx_seq_one_letter_code
_entity_poly.pdbx_strand_id
1 'polypeptide(L)'
;MDGLTAILVEMAEAGCHNWNLVTPGPWLPFIREAAARARRRGAALPFVYNTSGYERVDIAEAYRDLMDVVLTDLRYATPAIAREGSAAPDYPAHARNFLRWAWDHVGPLRLDADGLTTGGVIVRILVLPGREAEAVANLEWMAGTIGTDVHLSVMSQYTPVHAAAARDGWNRVVTEAEYARVTEAVERLGFENGWVQEFGACAPDDGLLGCDMLPGAGVAGAGRCAQACL
;
A
#
# COMPACT_ATOMS: atom_id res chain seq x y z
N MET A 1 1.80 26.18 9.14
CA MET A 1 0.72 26.08 8.14
C MET A 1 1.16 26.56 6.77
N ASP A 2 1.69 27.79 6.63
CA ASP A 2 2.04 28.33 5.30
C ASP A 2 3.15 27.57 4.58
N GLY A 3 4.12 26.99 5.31
CA GLY A 3 5.17 26.15 4.73
C GLY A 3 4.63 24.89 4.03
N LEU A 4 3.73 24.14 4.68
CA LEU A 4 3.14 22.94 4.06
C LEU A 4 2.28 23.31 2.85
N THR A 5 1.51 24.40 2.93
CA THR A 5 0.76 24.90 1.77
C THR A 5 1.67 25.26 0.60
N ALA A 6 2.81 25.91 0.85
CA ALA A 6 3.77 26.25 -0.20
C ALA A 6 4.31 24.98 -0.88
N ILE A 7 4.73 23.98 -0.10
CA ILE A 7 5.21 22.69 -0.63
C ILE A 7 4.15 22.01 -1.50
N LEU A 8 2.89 21.95 -1.06
CA LEU A 8 1.82 21.33 -1.85
C LEU A 8 1.59 22.03 -3.20
N VAL A 9 1.72 23.36 -3.23
CA VAL A 9 1.59 24.16 -4.45
C VAL A 9 2.81 23.94 -5.36
N GLU A 10 4.02 24.01 -4.81
CA GLU A 10 5.26 23.77 -5.55
C GLU A 10 5.27 22.38 -6.20
N MET A 11 4.79 21.34 -5.50
CA MET A 11 4.66 20.00 -6.07
C MET A 11 3.69 19.96 -7.25
N ALA A 12 2.55 20.66 -7.17
CA ALA A 12 1.60 20.73 -8.27
C ALA A 12 2.19 21.49 -9.47
N GLU A 13 2.91 22.60 -9.24
CA GLU A 13 3.58 23.38 -10.28
C GLU A 13 4.75 22.61 -10.94
N ALA A 14 5.42 21.74 -10.18
CA ALA A 14 6.47 20.85 -10.67
C ALA A 14 5.94 19.68 -11.51
N GLY A 15 4.61 19.52 -11.63
CA GLY A 15 3.99 18.46 -12.42
C GLY A 15 3.91 17.11 -11.71
N CYS A 16 3.97 17.07 -10.37
CA CYS A 16 3.71 15.84 -9.62
C CYS A 16 2.28 15.33 -9.89
N HIS A 17 2.11 14.02 -9.93
CA HIS A 17 0.81 13.39 -10.22
C HIS A 17 -0.10 13.28 -8.99
N ASN A 18 0.47 13.26 -7.79
CA ASN A 18 -0.27 13.10 -6.55
C ASN A 18 0.46 13.75 -5.36
N TRP A 19 -0.24 13.86 -4.23
CA TRP A 19 0.34 14.10 -2.92
C TRP A 19 0.35 12.80 -2.09
N ASN A 20 1.52 12.18 -1.95
CA ASN A 20 1.69 10.93 -1.22
C ASN A 20 1.92 11.16 0.27
N LEU A 21 0.95 10.76 1.08
CA LEU A 21 0.97 10.87 2.54
C LEU A 21 1.36 9.53 3.15
N VAL A 22 2.53 9.46 3.77
CA VAL A 22 3.04 8.21 4.38
C VAL A 22 2.77 8.20 5.89
N THR A 23 1.85 7.34 6.32
CA THR A 23 1.34 7.18 7.70
C THR A 23 1.04 8.53 8.36
N PRO A 24 0.15 9.34 7.78
CA PRO A 24 -0.04 10.74 8.17
C PRO A 24 -0.86 10.95 9.45
N GLY A 25 -1.30 9.89 10.14
CA GLY A 25 -2.32 9.93 11.21
C GLY A 25 -2.24 11.12 12.17
N PRO A 26 -1.09 11.37 12.86
CA PRO A 26 -0.95 12.50 13.78
C PRO A 26 -1.07 13.90 13.13
N TRP A 27 -0.86 13.98 11.81
CA TRP A 27 -0.75 15.20 11.04
C TRP A 27 -2.00 15.54 10.21
N LEU A 28 -2.99 14.65 10.17
CA LEU A 28 -4.20 14.80 9.35
C LEU A 28 -4.92 16.15 9.50
N PRO A 29 -5.12 16.72 10.72
CA PRO A 29 -5.76 18.04 10.84
C PRO A 29 -4.98 19.14 10.11
N PHE A 30 -3.65 19.10 10.19
CA PHE A 30 -2.77 20.10 9.59
C PHE A 30 -2.65 19.91 8.08
N ILE A 31 -2.59 18.66 7.61
CA ILE A 31 -2.57 18.34 6.19
C ILE A 31 -3.86 18.82 5.52
N ARG A 32 -5.03 18.52 6.11
CA ARG A 32 -6.32 18.95 5.58
C ARG A 32 -6.41 20.48 5.44
N GLU A 33 -6.01 21.22 6.47
CA GLU A 33 -6.02 22.69 6.43
C GLU A 33 -5.03 23.24 5.39
N ALA A 34 -3.83 22.65 5.28
CA ALA A 34 -2.85 23.07 4.28
C ALA A 34 -3.33 22.77 2.85
N ALA A 35 -3.97 21.63 2.63
CA ALA A 35 -4.58 21.23 1.37
C ALA A 35 -5.72 22.17 0.97
N ALA A 36 -6.57 22.55 1.92
CA ALA A 36 -7.63 23.52 1.68
C ALA A 36 -7.08 24.88 1.23
N ARG A 37 -5.94 25.32 1.79
CA ARG A 37 -5.24 26.53 1.35
C ARG A 37 -4.61 26.38 -0.03
N ALA A 38 -3.98 25.23 -0.32
CA ALA A 38 -3.38 24.94 -1.62
C ALA A 38 -4.42 24.93 -2.74
N ARG A 39 -5.58 24.29 -2.51
CA ARG A 39 -6.73 24.29 -3.43
C ARG A 39 -7.23 25.70 -3.75
N ARG A 40 -7.26 26.61 -2.77
CA ARG A 40 -7.60 28.04 -3.00
C ARG A 40 -6.58 28.78 -3.88
N ARG A 41 -5.36 28.27 -4.01
CA ARG A 41 -4.30 28.79 -4.89
C ARG A 41 -4.27 28.09 -6.26
N GLY A 42 -5.24 27.22 -6.56
CA GLY A 42 -5.32 26.49 -7.82
C GLY A 42 -4.54 25.18 -7.85
N ALA A 43 -3.86 24.80 -6.76
CA ALA A 43 -3.16 23.53 -6.67
C ALA A 43 -4.11 22.43 -6.17
N ALA A 44 -4.40 21.45 -7.03
CA ALA A 44 -5.23 20.29 -6.69
C ALA A 44 -4.62 19.04 -7.32
N LEU A 45 -4.12 18.14 -6.48
CA LEU A 45 -3.68 16.80 -6.85
C LEU A 45 -4.46 15.75 -6.05
N PRO A 46 -4.65 14.54 -6.58
CA PRO A 46 -5.13 13.40 -5.82
C PRO A 46 -4.22 13.13 -4.61
N PHE A 47 -4.80 12.71 -3.50
CA PHE A 47 -4.06 12.19 -2.36
C PHE A 47 -3.85 10.68 -2.47
N VAL A 48 -2.60 10.25 -2.31
CA VAL A 48 -2.27 8.85 -2.02
C VAL A 48 -2.09 8.70 -0.52
N TYR A 49 -3.00 7.98 0.12
CA TYR A 49 -2.95 7.63 1.53
C TYR A 49 -2.17 6.32 1.73
N ASN A 50 -0.87 6.44 1.95
CA ASN A 50 0.04 5.31 2.14
C ASN A 50 0.16 4.96 3.63
N THR A 51 -0.34 3.80 4.04
CA THR A 51 -0.42 3.43 5.45
C THR A 51 -0.02 1.98 5.71
N SER A 52 0.38 1.70 6.94
CA SER A 52 0.57 0.33 7.45
C SER A 52 -0.74 -0.46 7.56
N GLY A 53 -1.90 0.20 7.35
CA GLY A 53 -3.24 -0.36 7.52
C GLY A 53 -3.75 -0.25 8.96
N TYR A 54 -2.91 0.15 9.92
CA TYR A 54 -3.28 0.23 11.34
C TYR A 54 -4.11 1.47 11.72
N GLU A 55 -5.05 1.84 10.87
CA GLU A 55 -5.89 3.02 11.03
C GLU A 55 -7.16 2.70 11.84
N ARG A 56 -7.71 3.72 12.50
CA ARG A 56 -9.06 3.65 13.08
C ARG A 56 -10.08 4.09 12.03
N VAL A 57 -11.15 3.32 11.86
CA VAL A 57 -12.18 3.58 10.84
C VAL A 57 -12.88 4.91 11.05
N ASP A 58 -13.11 5.35 12.28
CA ASP A 58 -13.71 6.66 12.55
C ASP A 58 -12.79 7.83 12.15
N ILE A 59 -11.47 7.66 12.26
CA ILE A 59 -10.51 8.64 11.74
C ILE A 59 -10.50 8.60 10.21
N ALA A 60 -10.52 7.41 9.61
CA ALA A 60 -10.59 7.27 8.16
C ALA A 60 -11.84 7.94 7.58
N GLU A 61 -13.01 7.70 8.18
CA GLU A 61 -14.27 8.38 7.84
C GLU A 61 -14.14 9.90 8.00
N ALA A 62 -13.59 10.34 9.12
CA ALA A 62 -13.40 11.76 9.41
C ALA A 62 -12.43 12.45 8.44
N TYR A 63 -11.54 11.74 7.75
CA TYR A 63 -10.49 12.25 6.84
C TYR A 63 -10.55 11.68 5.41
N ARG A 64 -11.71 11.18 5.00
CA ARG A 64 -11.91 10.55 3.68
C ARG A 64 -11.53 11.41 2.47
N ASP A 65 -11.65 12.72 2.57
CA ASP A 65 -11.29 13.69 1.51
C ASP A 65 -9.77 13.80 1.25
N LEU A 66 -8.95 13.10 2.04
CA LEU A 66 -7.51 12.94 1.87
C LEU A 66 -7.12 11.53 1.40
N MET A 67 -8.09 10.73 0.93
CA MET A 67 -7.91 9.32 0.59
C MET A 67 -8.49 9.01 -0.81
N ASP A 68 -8.02 9.73 -1.83
CA ASP A 68 -8.42 9.45 -3.21
C ASP A 68 -7.93 8.06 -3.63
N VAL A 69 -6.65 7.76 -3.33
CA VAL A 69 -6.03 6.44 -3.46
C VAL A 69 -5.62 5.95 -2.07
N VAL A 70 -5.97 4.72 -1.71
CA VAL A 70 -5.50 4.08 -0.48
C VAL A 70 -4.47 3.02 -0.83
N LEU A 71 -3.24 3.22 -0.37
CA LEU A 71 -2.15 2.25 -0.47
C LEU A 71 -1.90 1.68 0.92
N THR A 72 -2.44 0.50 1.21
CA THR A 72 -2.43 -0.07 2.57
C THR A 72 -1.63 -1.36 2.65
N ASP A 73 -0.85 -1.51 3.71
CA ASP A 73 -0.22 -2.80 4.02
C ASP A 73 -1.19 -3.74 4.74
N LEU A 74 -1.07 -5.03 4.44
CA LEU A 74 -1.73 -6.08 5.22
C LEU A 74 -0.70 -7.15 5.63
N ARG A 75 -0.02 -6.89 6.76
CA ARG A 75 1.21 -7.61 7.16
C ARG A 75 0.96 -8.89 7.96
N TYR A 76 0.02 -8.84 8.90
CA TYR A 76 -0.25 -9.92 9.85
C TYR A 76 -1.72 -10.31 9.79
N ALA A 77 -1.99 -11.62 9.76
CA ALA A 77 -3.31 -12.21 9.83
C ALA A 77 -3.70 -12.57 11.28
N THR A 78 -2.72 -12.85 12.15
CA THR A 78 -2.98 -13.32 13.52
C THR A 78 -2.45 -12.37 14.61
N PRO A 79 -3.16 -12.23 15.75
CA PRO A 79 -2.69 -11.44 16.89
C PRO A 79 -1.33 -11.87 17.44
N ALA A 80 -0.99 -13.15 17.34
CA ALA A 80 0.25 -13.71 17.83
C ALA A 80 1.45 -13.17 17.04
N ILE A 81 1.41 -13.27 15.71
CA ILE A 81 2.48 -12.76 14.84
C ILE A 81 2.50 -11.22 14.86
N ALA A 82 1.35 -10.56 14.97
CA ALA A 82 1.31 -9.10 15.07
C ALA A 82 1.94 -8.56 16.37
N ARG A 83 1.68 -9.23 17.50
CA ARG A 83 2.38 -8.97 18.77
C ARG A 83 3.86 -9.26 18.63
N GLU A 84 4.22 -10.37 17.99
CA GLU A 84 5.59 -10.77 17.78
C GLU A 84 6.34 -9.70 16.98
N GLY A 85 5.88 -9.37 15.78
CA GLY A 85 6.59 -8.51 14.83
C GLY A 85 6.52 -7.01 15.12
N SER A 86 5.42 -6.52 15.70
CA SER A 86 5.18 -5.08 15.88
C SER A 86 4.64 -4.68 17.25
N ALA A 87 4.56 -5.60 18.22
CA ALA A 87 3.95 -5.36 19.54
C ALA A 87 2.48 -4.86 19.47
N ALA A 88 1.77 -5.18 18.38
CA ALA A 88 0.42 -4.70 18.09
C ALA A 88 -0.55 -5.89 17.90
N PRO A 89 -0.96 -6.61 18.96
CA PRO A 89 -1.79 -7.81 18.87
C PRO A 89 -3.17 -7.56 18.20
N ASP A 90 -3.67 -6.35 18.26
CA ASP A 90 -4.92 -5.87 17.69
C ASP A 90 -4.81 -5.41 16.23
N TYR A 91 -3.60 -5.37 15.67
CA TYR A 91 -3.36 -4.98 14.27
C TYR A 91 -4.26 -5.71 13.26
N PRO A 92 -4.41 -7.05 13.28
CA PRO A 92 -5.20 -7.73 12.24
C PRO A 92 -6.66 -7.27 12.21
N ALA A 93 -7.24 -6.95 13.38
CA ALA A 93 -8.60 -6.45 13.46
C ALA A 93 -8.70 -5.03 12.88
N HIS A 94 -7.78 -4.13 13.24
CA HIS A 94 -7.74 -2.77 12.72
C HIS A 94 -7.47 -2.73 11.21
N ALA A 95 -6.46 -3.45 10.74
CA ALA A 95 -6.10 -3.50 9.31
C ALA A 95 -7.23 -4.04 8.45
N ARG A 96 -7.91 -5.10 8.88
CA ARG A 96 -9.06 -5.66 8.15
C ARG A 96 -10.28 -4.74 8.15
N ASN A 97 -10.56 -4.09 9.28
CA ASN A 97 -11.66 -3.13 9.37
C ASN A 97 -11.41 -1.89 8.51
N PHE A 98 -10.18 -1.36 8.52
CA PHE A 98 -9.78 -0.24 7.67
C PHE A 98 -9.81 -0.62 6.19
N LEU A 99 -9.27 -1.77 5.79
CA LEU A 99 -9.28 -2.21 4.41
C LEU A 99 -10.71 -2.44 3.89
N ARG A 100 -11.60 -3.05 4.69
CA ARG A 100 -13.03 -3.16 4.32
C ARG A 100 -13.63 -1.77 4.12
N TRP A 101 -13.41 -0.85 5.05
CA TRP A 101 -13.88 0.54 4.90
C TRP A 101 -13.33 1.19 3.63
N ALA A 102 -12.04 1.05 3.36
CA ALA A 102 -11.40 1.62 2.17
C ALA A 102 -11.99 1.03 0.89
N TRP A 103 -12.25 -0.28 0.86
CA TRP A 103 -12.90 -0.92 -0.27
C TRP A 103 -14.33 -0.40 -0.49
N ASP A 104 -15.13 -0.31 0.57
CA ASP A 104 -16.52 0.13 0.50
C ASP A 104 -16.65 1.61 0.07
N HIS A 105 -15.65 2.45 0.39
CA HIS A 105 -15.73 3.91 0.21
C HIS A 105 -14.83 4.48 -0.89
N VAL A 106 -13.70 3.85 -1.18
CA VAL A 106 -12.71 4.29 -2.18
C VAL A 106 -12.77 3.38 -3.42
N GLY A 107 -13.02 2.08 -3.24
CA GLY A 107 -13.36 1.15 -4.31
C GLY A 107 -12.18 0.65 -5.17
N PRO A 108 -12.46 0.05 -6.34
CA PRO A 108 -11.44 -0.44 -7.25
C PRO A 108 -10.59 0.69 -7.83
N LEU A 109 -9.38 0.33 -8.28
CA LEU A 109 -8.44 1.26 -8.91
C LEU A 109 -9.08 1.91 -10.16
N ARG A 110 -8.90 3.22 -10.29
CA ARG A 110 -9.38 4.03 -11.39
C ARG A 110 -8.23 4.81 -11.99
N LEU A 111 -8.16 4.79 -13.32
CA LEU A 111 -7.16 5.48 -14.12
C LEU A 111 -7.84 6.55 -14.97
N ASP A 112 -7.13 7.65 -15.23
CA ASP A 112 -7.54 8.61 -16.25
C ASP A 112 -7.12 8.17 -17.67
N ALA A 113 -7.34 9.03 -18.65
CA ALA A 113 -7.02 8.78 -20.05
C ALA A 113 -5.52 8.61 -20.32
N ASP A 114 -4.67 9.14 -19.44
CA ASP A 114 -3.21 9.07 -19.53
C ASP A 114 -2.64 7.89 -18.72
N GLY A 115 -3.50 7.11 -18.06
CA GLY A 115 -3.12 5.95 -17.26
C GLY A 115 -2.67 6.30 -15.83
N LEU A 116 -2.92 7.52 -15.37
CA LEU A 116 -2.59 7.95 -14.01
C LEU A 116 -3.67 7.55 -13.02
N THR A 117 -3.24 7.17 -11.82
CA THR A 117 -4.17 6.78 -10.76
C THR A 117 -4.95 7.98 -10.22
N THR A 118 -6.27 7.94 -10.39
CA THR A 118 -7.19 8.99 -9.89
C THR A 118 -7.98 8.54 -8.66
N GLY A 119 -7.96 7.25 -8.33
CA GLY A 119 -8.47 6.76 -7.06
C GLY A 119 -8.50 5.24 -6.96
N GLY A 120 -8.85 4.73 -5.78
CA GLY A 120 -9.03 3.30 -5.53
C GLY A 120 -8.09 2.72 -4.49
N VAL A 121 -8.20 1.40 -4.27
CA VAL A 121 -7.44 0.69 -3.23
C VAL A 121 -6.37 -0.21 -3.84
N ILE A 122 -5.16 -0.10 -3.31
CA ILE A 122 -4.03 -1.00 -3.56
C ILE A 122 -3.60 -1.62 -2.23
N VAL A 123 -3.54 -2.95 -2.17
CA VAL A 123 -3.09 -3.67 -0.97
C VAL A 123 -1.68 -4.19 -1.19
N ARG A 124 -0.77 -3.83 -0.30
CA ARG A 124 0.61 -4.30 -0.29
C ARG A 124 0.76 -5.50 0.64
N ILE A 125 1.32 -6.58 0.10
CA ILE A 125 1.69 -7.79 0.83
C ILE A 125 3.21 -7.91 0.77
N LEU A 126 3.86 -7.50 1.85
CA LEU A 126 5.27 -7.83 2.08
C LEU A 126 5.33 -9.23 2.68
N VAL A 127 5.91 -10.18 1.95
CA VAL A 127 6.15 -11.52 2.48
C VAL A 127 7.21 -11.42 3.58
N LEU A 128 6.92 -12.01 4.74
CA LEU A 128 7.81 -12.00 5.90
C LEU A 128 8.50 -13.36 6.03
N PRO A 129 9.80 -13.40 6.41
CA PRO A 129 10.57 -14.63 6.48
C PRO A 129 9.91 -15.62 7.44
N GLY A 130 9.57 -16.83 6.99
CA GLY A 130 8.93 -17.89 7.78
C GLY A 130 7.47 -17.63 8.17
N ARG A 131 6.83 -16.60 7.58
CA ARG A 131 5.45 -16.19 7.87
C ARG A 131 4.62 -16.05 6.59
N GLU A 132 4.97 -16.79 5.55
CA GLU A 132 4.19 -16.84 4.30
C GLU A 132 2.73 -17.30 4.54
N ALA A 133 2.48 -18.12 5.57
CA ALA A 133 1.13 -18.50 5.96
C ALA A 133 0.27 -17.29 6.40
N GLU A 134 0.88 -16.24 6.96
CA GLU A 134 0.15 -14.99 7.30
C GLU A 134 -0.25 -14.23 6.03
N ALA A 135 0.62 -14.19 5.02
CA ALA A 135 0.31 -13.60 3.72
C ALA A 135 -0.81 -14.37 3.01
N VAL A 136 -0.73 -15.70 2.98
CA VAL A 136 -1.78 -16.57 2.42
C VAL A 136 -3.11 -16.38 3.16
N ALA A 137 -3.12 -16.37 4.49
CA ALA A 137 -4.33 -16.15 5.27
C ALA A 137 -4.95 -14.76 5.03
N ASN A 138 -4.14 -13.75 4.74
CA ASN A 138 -4.61 -12.42 4.36
C ASN A 138 -5.22 -12.41 2.95
N LEU A 139 -4.61 -13.10 1.98
CA LEU A 139 -5.18 -13.29 0.65
C LEU A 139 -6.54 -14.00 0.71
N GLU A 140 -6.64 -15.09 1.48
CA GLU A 140 -7.89 -15.84 1.67
C GLU A 140 -8.97 -14.97 2.32
N TRP A 141 -8.60 -14.20 3.34
CA TRP A 141 -9.53 -13.26 3.97
C TRP A 141 -10.02 -12.19 2.99
N MET A 142 -9.14 -11.61 2.17
CA MET A 142 -9.52 -10.60 1.17
C MET A 142 -10.47 -11.19 0.13
N ALA A 143 -10.11 -12.33 -0.46
CA ALA A 143 -10.94 -13.00 -1.46
C ALA A 143 -12.35 -13.28 -0.94
N GLY A 144 -12.47 -13.69 0.34
CA GLY A 144 -13.76 -13.93 0.98
C GLY A 144 -14.52 -12.70 1.48
N THR A 145 -13.88 -11.53 1.60
CA THR A 145 -14.48 -10.33 2.23
C THR A 145 -14.70 -9.19 1.26
N ILE A 146 -13.69 -8.86 0.45
CA ILE A 146 -13.71 -7.74 -0.50
C ILE A 146 -13.61 -8.20 -1.96
N GLY A 147 -13.42 -9.51 -2.19
CA GLY A 147 -13.25 -10.11 -3.51
C GLY A 147 -11.81 -10.03 -4.00
N THR A 148 -11.61 -10.35 -5.27
CA THR A 148 -10.29 -10.43 -5.92
C THR A 148 -10.02 -9.31 -6.92
N ASP A 149 -10.97 -8.38 -7.09
CA ASP A 149 -10.82 -7.22 -7.98
C ASP A 149 -9.85 -6.16 -7.42
N VAL A 150 -9.50 -6.25 -6.13
CA VAL A 150 -8.53 -5.35 -5.49
C VAL A 150 -7.15 -5.50 -6.10
N HIS A 151 -6.46 -4.39 -6.32
CA HIS A 151 -5.09 -4.42 -6.85
C HIS A 151 -4.11 -4.84 -5.75
N LEU A 152 -3.33 -5.88 -6.01
CA LEU A 152 -2.30 -6.35 -5.10
C LEU A 152 -0.92 -5.87 -5.51
N SER A 153 -0.05 -5.59 -4.53
CA SER A 153 1.38 -5.43 -4.74
C SER A 153 2.10 -6.40 -3.81
N VAL A 154 2.59 -7.51 -4.38
CA VAL A 154 3.25 -8.58 -3.65
C VAL A 154 4.76 -8.41 -3.78
N MET A 155 5.44 -8.37 -2.62
CA MET A 155 6.84 -7.99 -2.52
C MET A 155 7.61 -9.00 -1.66
N SER A 156 8.84 -9.34 -2.08
CA SER A 156 9.77 -10.20 -1.33
C SER A 156 10.85 -9.41 -0.57
N GLN A 157 10.83 -8.08 -0.65
CA GLN A 157 11.92 -7.17 -0.27
C GLN A 157 11.99 -6.91 1.24
N TYR A 158 12.02 -7.96 2.05
CA TYR A 158 12.20 -7.84 3.49
C TYR A 158 13.68 -7.70 3.85
N THR A 159 14.06 -6.53 4.36
CA THR A 159 15.42 -6.26 4.86
C THR A 159 15.41 -6.21 6.38
N PRO A 160 16.11 -7.12 7.09
CA PRO A 160 16.18 -7.11 8.54
C PRO A 160 17.03 -5.92 9.02
N VAL A 161 16.39 -4.97 9.69
CA VAL A 161 17.06 -3.77 10.25
C VAL A 161 16.75 -3.60 11.73
N HIS A 162 17.61 -2.86 12.43
CA HIS A 162 17.46 -2.56 13.86
C HIS A 162 17.25 -3.84 14.71
N ALA A 163 16.18 -3.91 15.50
CA ALA A 163 15.88 -5.04 16.38
C ALA A 163 15.60 -6.34 15.64
N ALA A 164 15.15 -6.27 14.37
CA ALA A 164 14.92 -7.47 13.56
C ALA A 164 16.22 -8.20 13.23
N ALA A 165 17.32 -7.46 13.03
CA ALA A 165 18.62 -8.04 12.70
C ALA A 165 19.19 -8.93 13.83
N ALA A 166 18.80 -8.68 15.08
CA ALA A 166 19.24 -9.45 16.24
C ALA A 166 18.21 -10.49 16.71
N ARG A 167 17.10 -10.67 15.97
CA ARG A 167 15.97 -11.49 16.41
C ARG A 167 15.81 -12.71 15.53
N ASP A 168 15.92 -13.88 16.15
CA ASP A 168 15.79 -15.16 15.45
C ASP A 168 14.48 -15.28 14.68
N GLY A 169 14.61 -15.73 13.44
CA GLY A 169 13.51 -15.83 12.49
C GLY A 169 13.15 -14.52 11.79
N TRP A 170 13.49 -13.36 12.35
CA TRP A 170 13.30 -12.04 11.70
C TRP A 170 14.61 -11.50 11.12
N ASN A 171 15.75 -12.10 11.44
CA ASN A 171 17.08 -11.68 11.06
C ASN A 171 17.54 -12.22 9.69
N ARG A 172 16.61 -12.54 8.78
CA ARG A 172 16.92 -13.06 7.45
C ARG A 172 15.96 -12.54 6.39
N VAL A 173 16.37 -12.67 5.14
CA VAL A 173 15.50 -12.41 3.98
C VAL A 173 14.52 -13.57 3.74
N VAL A 174 13.50 -13.30 2.93
CA VAL A 174 12.54 -14.29 2.43
C VAL A 174 13.25 -15.26 1.50
N THR A 175 12.92 -16.54 1.59
CA THR A 175 13.40 -17.56 0.64
C THR A 175 12.49 -17.65 -0.58
N GLU A 176 13.04 -18.12 -1.71
CA GLU A 176 12.25 -18.29 -2.94
C GLU A 176 11.04 -19.20 -2.73
N ALA A 177 11.21 -20.29 -1.97
CA ALA A 177 10.12 -21.20 -1.64
C ALA A 177 9.00 -20.55 -0.81
N GLU A 178 9.35 -19.65 0.12
CA GLU A 178 8.36 -18.89 0.90
C GLU A 178 7.60 -17.92 0.00
N TYR A 179 8.30 -17.24 -0.89
CA TYR A 179 7.69 -16.32 -1.85
C TYR A 179 6.77 -17.06 -2.83
N ALA A 180 7.23 -18.18 -3.39
CA ALA A 180 6.47 -19.03 -4.30
C ALA A 180 5.13 -19.48 -3.68
N ARG A 181 5.11 -19.87 -2.40
CA ARG A 181 3.86 -20.23 -1.70
C ARG A 181 2.85 -19.09 -1.68
N VAL A 182 3.30 -17.84 -1.59
CA VAL A 182 2.41 -16.67 -1.62
C VAL A 182 1.92 -16.41 -3.03
N THR A 183 2.80 -16.42 -4.03
CA THR A 183 2.42 -16.16 -5.43
C THR A 183 1.51 -17.26 -6.00
N GLU A 184 1.75 -18.53 -5.66
CA GLU A 184 0.83 -19.64 -5.99
C GLU A 184 -0.54 -19.43 -5.35
N ALA A 185 -0.61 -18.86 -4.13
CA ALA A 185 -1.89 -18.55 -3.50
C ALA A 185 -2.61 -17.38 -4.19
N VAL A 186 -1.89 -16.35 -4.66
CA VAL A 186 -2.44 -15.24 -5.45
C VAL A 186 -3.12 -15.79 -6.71
N GLU A 187 -2.42 -16.64 -7.47
CA GLU A 187 -2.94 -17.29 -8.68
C GLU A 187 -4.14 -18.19 -8.37
N ARG A 188 -3.99 -19.10 -7.38
CA ARG A 188 -5.03 -20.06 -6.99
C ARG A 188 -6.32 -19.39 -6.53
N LEU A 189 -6.22 -18.25 -5.85
CA LEU A 189 -7.38 -17.50 -5.35
C LEU A 189 -8.00 -16.59 -6.43
N GLY A 190 -7.35 -16.40 -7.58
CA GLY A 190 -7.89 -15.63 -8.70
C GLY A 190 -7.69 -14.12 -8.56
N PHE A 191 -6.59 -13.69 -7.93
CA PHE A 191 -6.19 -12.28 -7.96
C PHE A 191 -5.46 -11.98 -9.28
N GLU A 192 -6.13 -11.25 -10.17
CA GLU A 192 -5.61 -10.96 -11.52
C GLU A 192 -5.06 -9.52 -11.64
N ASN A 193 -5.36 -8.65 -10.67
CA ASN A 193 -5.04 -7.23 -10.71
C ASN A 193 -3.82 -6.88 -9.84
N GLY A 194 -2.86 -6.17 -10.42
CA GLY A 194 -1.73 -5.56 -9.69
C GLY A 194 -0.35 -6.06 -10.13
N TRP A 195 0.58 -6.15 -9.19
CA TRP A 195 1.99 -6.41 -9.43
C TRP A 195 2.52 -7.49 -8.49
N VAL A 196 3.09 -8.54 -9.07
CA VAL A 196 3.87 -9.54 -8.35
C VAL A 196 5.32 -9.34 -8.78
N GLN A 197 6.19 -8.97 -7.83
CA GLN A 197 7.61 -8.73 -8.13
C GLN A 197 8.33 -10.05 -8.42
N GLU A 198 9.37 -10.02 -9.26
CA GLU A 198 10.29 -11.16 -9.36
C GLU A 198 11.01 -11.37 -8.03
N PHE A 199 11.24 -12.63 -7.67
CA PHE A 199 11.95 -12.96 -6.43
C PHE A 199 13.36 -12.38 -6.45
N GLY A 200 13.74 -11.69 -5.38
CA GLY A 200 15.08 -11.12 -5.24
C GLY A 200 15.35 -9.86 -6.07
N ALA A 201 14.34 -9.32 -6.76
CA ALA A 201 14.43 -7.99 -7.34
C ALA A 201 14.63 -6.97 -6.21
N CYS A 202 15.87 -6.47 -6.06
CA CYS A 202 16.17 -5.37 -5.17
C CYS A 202 15.52 -4.09 -5.72
N ALA A 203 14.99 -3.23 -4.86
CA ALA A 203 14.89 -1.83 -5.25
C ALA A 203 16.33 -1.36 -5.54
N PRO A 204 16.61 -0.66 -6.65
CA PRO A 204 17.93 -0.06 -6.86
C PRO A 204 18.31 0.76 -5.62
N ASP A 205 19.60 0.74 -5.27
CA ASP A 205 20.21 1.09 -3.96
C ASP A 205 20.02 2.57 -3.53
N ASP A 206 19.21 3.32 -4.24
CA ASP A 206 18.99 4.76 -4.15
C ASP A 206 17.55 5.20 -4.51
N GLY A 207 16.64 4.27 -4.83
CA GLY A 207 15.27 4.58 -5.25
C GLY A 207 14.25 4.50 -4.11
N LEU A 208 13.69 5.65 -3.71
CA LEU A 208 12.39 5.69 -3.03
C LEU A 208 11.37 4.86 -3.83
N LEU A 209 10.55 4.06 -3.15
CA LEU A 209 9.41 3.36 -3.75
C LEU A 209 8.59 4.36 -4.60
N GLY A 210 8.69 4.24 -5.94
CA GLY A 210 8.04 5.13 -6.91
C GLY A 210 8.97 5.80 -7.93
N CYS A 211 10.30 5.80 -7.75
CA CYS A 211 11.21 6.46 -8.70
C CYS A 211 11.50 5.65 -9.98
N ASP A 212 11.47 4.31 -9.91
CA ASP A 212 11.92 3.44 -11.03
C ASP A 212 10.85 2.46 -11.53
N MET A 213 9.56 2.78 -11.36
CA MET A 213 8.51 2.05 -12.07
C MET A 213 8.44 2.54 -13.51
N LEU A 214 9.29 2.00 -14.39
CA LEU A 214 9.16 2.21 -15.83
C LEU A 214 7.79 1.68 -16.31
N PRO A 215 7.03 2.46 -17.09
CA PRO A 215 5.89 1.93 -17.83
C PRO A 215 6.37 0.73 -18.68
N GLY A 216 5.77 -0.44 -18.50
CA GLY A 216 6.07 -1.62 -19.31
C GLY A 216 6.80 -2.77 -18.60
N ALA A 217 7.30 -2.62 -17.38
CA ALA A 217 8.20 -3.62 -16.76
C ALA A 217 7.57 -4.57 -15.70
N GLY A 218 6.24 -4.62 -15.58
CA GLY A 218 5.55 -5.58 -14.70
C GLY A 218 5.06 -6.80 -15.48
N VAL A 219 5.59 -7.99 -15.17
CA VAL A 219 5.12 -9.26 -15.75
C VAL A 219 3.93 -9.77 -14.93
N ALA A 220 2.74 -9.27 -15.27
CA ALA A 220 1.48 -9.94 -14.96
C ALA A 220 0.60 -9.87 -16.21
N GLY A 221 0.57 -10.97 -16.96
CA GLY A 221 -0.36 -11.20 -18.07
C GLY A 221 -0.03 -10.45 -19.37
N ALA A 222 0.38 -11.21 -20.40
CA ALA A 222 0.24 -10.79 -21.79
C ALA A 222 -1.25 -10.69 -22.15
N GLY A 223 -1.91 -9.61 -21.71
CA GLY A 223 -3.34 -9.44 -21.88
C GLY A 223 -3.83 -8.15 -21.24
N ARG A 224 -3.73 -7.03 -21.98
CA ARG A 224 -4.48 -5.78 -21.79
C ARG A 224 -4.79 -5.40 -20.33
N CYS A 225 -3.78 -5.30 -19.47
CA CYS A 225 -3.95 -4.70 -18.14
C CYS A 225 -3.22 -3.35 -18.14
N ALA A 226 -3.96 -2.27 -17.97
CA ALA A 226 -3.41 -0.91 -17.96
C ALA A 226 -2.47 -0.79 -16.75
N GLN A 227 -1.17 -0.63 -17.01
CA GLN A 227 -0.19 -0.36 -15.98
C GLN A 227 -0.50 0.99 -15.34
N ALA A 228 -0.91 0.96 -14.08
CA ALA A 228 -1.16 2.15 -13.29
C ALA A 228 0.16 2.76 -12.82
N CYS A 229 0.40 4.02 -13.18
CA CYS A 229 1.41 4.85 -12.52
C CYS A 229 0.77 5.53 -11.31
N LEU A 230 1.46 5.47 -10.16
CA LEU A 230 1.12 6.23 -8.95
C LEU A 230 1.75 7.61 -9.04
#